data_AF-A0A942DKB6-F1
#
_entry.id   AF-A0A942DKB6-F1
#
_cell.length_a   1.000
_cell.length_b   1.000
_cell.length_c   1.000
_cell.angle_alpha   90.00
_cell.angle_beta   90.00
_cell.angle_gamma   90.00
#
_symmetry.space_group_name_H-M   'P 1'
#
loop_
_entity.id
_entity.type
_entity.pdbx_description
1 polymer ?
#
loop_
_entity_poly.entity_id
_entity_poly.type
_entity_poly.pdbx_seq_one_letter_code
_entity_poly.pdbx_strand_id
1 'polypeptide(L)'
;MGFRESSKYDKKVMQRARLNRRSESGQAMIEFALCVPLLMLFIFGIIYFGRTFYTKQIITMSVQEGARMACRMPDLSNGVSRDYVRGFTTTGQALNSNSPIYQAMAAGHLLSGPQGSSGDLPPGSTVSILPWDDGSVTMPAGTVGVRIQYPFVFIGSAFPGNQSPRGQMNVWMGPGGPPVPFLDTVITEQAVATQEVVY
;
A
#
# COMPACT_ATOMS: atom_id res chain seq x y z
N MET A 1 -49.75 5.78 -69.61
CA MET A 1 -48.69 6.71 -69.14
C MET A 1 -48.70 6.64 -67.62
N GLY A 2 -47.66 6.13 -66.93
CA GLY A 2 -47.66 6.23 -65.45
C GLY A 2 -46.86 5.22 -64.60
N PHE A 3 -46.20 4.19 -65.14
CA PHE A 3 -45.68 3.10 -64.29
C PHE A 3 -44.14 2.98 -64.12
N ARG A 4 -43.34 3.92 -64.64
CA ARG A 4 -41.85 3.79 -64.64
C ARG A 4 -41.09 4.62 -63.59
N GLU A 5 -41.76 5.43 -62.78
CA GLU A 5 -41.06 6.31 -61.82
C GLU A 5 -40.89 5.73 -60.40
N SER A 6 -41.73 4.77 -59.97
CA SER A 6 -41.70 4.25 -58.60
C SER A 6 -40.40 3.50 -58.24
N SER A 7 -39.70 2.89 -59.20
CA SER A 7 -38.51 2.07 -58.95
C SER A 7 -37.25 2.89 -58.56
N LYS A 8 -37.19 4.18 -58.94
CA LYS A 8 -36.04 5.04 -58.60
C LYS A 8 -36.08 5.55 -57.15
N TYR A 9 -37.26 5.66 -56.57
CA TYR A 9 -37.42 6.13 -55.18
C TYR A 9 -36.99 5.07 -54.18
N ASP A 10 -37.33 3.80 -54.38
CA ASP A 10 -36.92 2.70 -53.50
C ASP A 10 -35.40 2.50 -53.44
N LYS A 11 -34.70 2.65 -54.56
CA LYS A 11 -33.24 2.50 -54.59
C LYS A 11 -32.53 3.59 -53.79
N LYS A 12 -33.02 4.85 -53.86
CA LYS A 12 -32.46 5.95 -53.05
C LYS A 12 -32.72 5.77 -51.56
N VAL A 13 -33.90 5.26 -51.18
CA VAL A 13 -34.24 4.98 -49.78
C VAL A 13 -33.39 3.83 -49.23
N MET A 14 -33.23 2.72 -49.97
CA MET A 14 -32.36 1.60 -49.57
C MET A 14 -30.87 1.99 -49.49
N GLN A 15 -30.41 2.89 -50.37
CA GLN A 15 -29.02 3.34 -50.35
C GLN A 15 -28.72 4.26 -49.15
N ARG A 16 -29.69 5.08 -48.71
CA ARG A 16 -29.59 5.89 -47.49
C ARG A 16 -29.66 5.03 -46.21
N ALA A 17 -30.52 4.02 -46.16
CA ALA A 17 -30.62 3.10 -45.03
C ALA A 17 -29.32 2.28 -44.81
N ARG A 18 -28.60 1.93 -45.89
CA ARG A 18 -27.31 1.21 -45.81
C ARG A 18 -26.15 2.07 -45.31
N LEU A 19 -26.17 3.39 -45.56
CA LEU A 19 -25.16 4.31 -45.05
C LEU A 19 -25.32 4.57 -43.55
N ASN A 20 -26.57 4.58 -43.04
CA ASN A 20 -26.84 4.85 -41.63
C ASN A 20 -26.35 3.72 -40.71
N ARG A 21 -26.53 2.44 -41.10
CA ARG A 21 -26.05 1.28 -40.32
C ARG A 21 -24.53 1.20 -40.13
N ARG A 22 -23.75 1.83 -41.01
CA ARG A 22 -22.28 1.88 -40.90
C ARG A 22 -21.79 2.92 -39.88
N SER A 23 -22.61 3.92 -39.58
CA SER A 23 -22.27 4.97 -38.60
C SER A 23 -22.38 4.48 -37.15
N GLU A 24 -23.35 3.61 -36.86
CA GLU A 24 -23.59 3.04 -35.52
C GLU A 24 -22.42 2.16 -35.04
N SER A 25 -21.77 1.42 -35.94
CA SER A 25 -20.62 0.57 -35.58
C SER A 25 -19.35 1.37 -35.20
N GLY A 26 -19.15 2.55 -35.79
CA GLY A 26 -18.01 3.42 -35.46
C GLY A 26 -18.21 4.16 -34.13
N GLN A 27 -19.45 4.56 -33.85
CA GLN A 27 -19.81 5.21 -32.59
C GLN A 27 -19.58 4.28 -31.39
N ALA A 28 -20.02 3.02 -31.47
CA ALA A 28 -19.82 2.04 -30.39
C ALA A 28 -18.34 1.79 -30.07
N MET A 29 -17.46 1.83 -31.09
CA MET A 29 -16.02 1.67 -30.91
C MET A 29 -15.41 2.83 -30.12
N ILE A 30 -15.87 4.07 -30.36
CA ILE A 30 -15.40 5.27 -29.67
C ILE A 30 -15.91 5.30 -28.23
N GLU A 31 -17.18 4.97 -28.00
CA GLU A 31 -17.75 4.88 -26.65
C GLU A 31 -16.98 3.85 -25.81
N PHE A 32 -16.69 2.68 -26.37
CA PHE A 32 -15.87 1.68 -25.70
C PHE A 32 -14.43 2.17 -25.45
N ALA A 33 -13.79 2.80 -26.44
CA ALA A 33 -12.43 3.32 -26.31
C ALA A 33 -12.30 4.38 -25.22
N LEU A 34 -13.36 5.13 -24.90
CA LEU A 34 -13.39 6.09 -23.81
C LEU A 34 -13.76 5.46 -22.45
N CYS A 35 -14.64 4.45 -22.45
CA CYS A 35 -15.03 3.75 -21.22
C CYS A 35 -13.90 2.89 -20.64
N VAL A 36 -13.11 2.20 -21.48
CA VAL A 36 -12.01 1.32 -21.03
C VAL A 36 -10.97 2.03 -20.16
N PRO A 37 -10.38 3.18 -20.53
CA PRO A 37 -9.39 3.85 -19.69
C PRO A 37 -10.00 4.35 -18.37
N LEU A 38 -11.26 4.80 -18.39
CA LEU A 38 -11.96 5.20 -17.17
C LEU A 38 -12.20 4.00 -16.25
N LEU A 39 -12.61 2.86 -16.80
CA LEU A 39 -12.84 1.63 -16.05
C LEU A 39 -11.53 1.07 -15.48
N MET A 40 -10.44 1.14 -16.24
CA MET A 40 -9.09 0.77 -15.75
C MET A 40 -8.65 1.66 -14.59
N LEU A 41 -8.89 2.97 -14.66
CA LEU A 41 -8.61 3.89 -13.55
C LEU A 41 -9.34 3.45 -12.27
N PHE A 42 -10.62 3.11 -12.37
CA PHE A 42 -11.40 2.64 -11.21
C PHE A 42 -10.89 1.31 -10.68
N ILE A 43 -10.59 0.34 -11.55
CA ILE A 43 -10.06 -0.96 -11.13
C ILE A 43 -8.73 -0.79 -10.38
N PHE A 44 -7.77 -0.06 -10.96
CA PHE A 44 -6.50 0.19 -10.28
C PHE A 44 -6.69 0.96 -8.98
N GLY A 45 -7.56 1.96 -8.96
CA GLY A 45 -7.90 2.71 -7.75
C GLY A 45 -8.40 1.80 -6.63
N ILE A 46 -9.35 0.91 -6.93
CA ILE A 46 -9.93 -0.03 -5.94
C ILE A 46 -8.87 -1.03 -5.47
N ILE A 47 -8.06 -1.58 -6.36
CA ILE A 47 -7.00 -2.55 -5.99
C ILE A 47 -5.99 -1.91 -5.05
N TYR A 48 -5.48 -0.72 -5.38
CA TYR A 48 -4.49 -0.03 -4.56
C TYR A 48 -5.08 0.44 -3.23
N PHE A 49 -6.33 0.91 -3.24
CA PHE A 49 -7.04 1.27 -2.02
C PHE A 49 -7.22 0.05 -1.10
N GLY A 50 -7.71 -1.07 -1.64
CA GLY A 50 -7.91 -2.31 -0.88
C GLY A 50 -6.61 -2.83 -0.27
N ARG A 51 -5.51 -2.81 -1.02
CA ARG A 51 -4.19 -3.20 -0.52
C ARG A 51 -3.70 -2.28 0.60
N THR A 52 -3.83 -0.96 0.44
CA THR A 52 -3.43 0.02 1.47
C THR A 52 -4.23 -0.17 2.75
N PHE A 53 -5.55 -0.35 2.60
CA PHE A 53 -6.45 -0.59 3.72
C PHE A 53 -6.14 -1.89 4.46
N TYR A 54 -5.86 -2.97 3.71
CA TYR A 54 -5.42 -4.24 4.29
C TYR A 54 -4.14 -4.10 5.12
N THR A 55 -3.11 -3.45 4.56
CA THR A 55 -1.84 -3.21 5.26
C THR A 55 -2.05 -2.36 6.52
N LYS A 56 -2.87 -1.30 6.43
CA LYS A 56 -3.26 -0.48 7.58
C LYS A 56 -3.89 -1.32 8.70
N GLN A 57 -4.84 -2.19 8.36
CA GLN A 57 -5.52 -3.04 9.34
C GLN A 57 -4.55 -3.98 10.08
N ILE A 58 -3.64 -4.64 9.34
CA ILE A 58 -2.64 -5.53 9.93
C ILE A 58 -1.70 -4.75 10.85
N ILE A 59 -1.20 -3.60 10.40
CA ILE A 59 -0.29 -2.77 11.21
C ILE A 59 -0.98 -2.34 12.50
N THR A 60 -2.22 -1.85 12.44
CA THR A 60 -2.98 -1.48 13.64
C THR A 60 -3.10 -2.64 14.63
N MET A 61 -3.38 -3.84 14.13
CA MET A 61 -3.43 -5.06 14.95
C MET A 61 -2.07 -5.37 15.59
N SER A 62 -0.99 -5.32 14.81
CA SER A 62 0.39 -5.54 15.29
C SER A 62 0.78 -4.55 16.38
N VAL A 63 0.45 -3.27 16.20
CA VAL A 63 0.73 -2.23 17.19
C VAL A 63 -0.04 -2.48 18.49
N GLN A 64 -1.32 -2.84 18.41
CA GLN A 64 -2.14 -3.12 19.60
C GLN A 64 -1.61 -4.32 20.39
N GLU A 65 -1.24 -5.41 19.72
CA GLU A 65 -0.71 -6.58 20.41
C GLU A 65 0.70 -6.31 20.96
N GLY A 66 1.50 -5.54 20.24
CA GLY A 66 2.77 -5.00 20.73
C GLY A 66 2.62 -4.19 22.00
N ALA A 67 1.65 -3.27 22.05
CA ALA A 67 1.38 -2.44 23.22
C ALA A 67 0.93 -3.28 24.42
N ARG A 68 0.06 -4.28 24.22
CA ARG A 68 -0.36 -5.22 25.28
C ARG A 68 0.80 -6.02 25.85
N MET A 69 1.72 -6.47 25.00
CA MET A 69 2.91 -7.17 25.45
C MET A 69 3.87 -6.24 26.19
N ALA A 70 4.06 -5.02 25.67
CA ALA A 70 4.91 -4.01 26.26
C ALA A 70 4.48 -3.65 27.70
N CYS A 71 3.18 -3.55 27.97
CA CYS A 71 2.67 -3.29 29.32
C CYS A 71 2.97 -4.38 30.35
N ARG A 72 3.14 -5.64 29.91
CA ARG A 72 3.42 -6.78 30.79
C ARG A 72 4.90 -6.98 31.06
N MET A 73 5.77 -6.22 30.36
CA MET A 73 7.20 -6.39 30.49
C MET A 73 7.74 -5.54 31.66
N PRO A 74 8.54 -6.14 32.55
CA PRO A 74 8.95 -5.49 33.79
C PRO A 74 9.98 -4.37 33.56
N ASP A 75 10.82 -4.48 32.54
CA ASP A 75 11.87 -3.50 32.26
C ASP A 75 12.10 -3.33 30.75
N LEU A 76 11.58 -2.23 30.18
CA LEU A 76 11.82 -1.82 28.79
C LEU A 76 12.99 -0.85 28.65
N SER A 77 13.65 -0.47 29.74
CA SER A 77 14.88 0.33 29.65
C SER A 77 16.02 -0.47 29.03
N ASN A 78 16.03 -1.79 29.25
CA ASN A 78 16.95 -2.72 28.61
C ASN A 78 16.60 -2.94 27.13
N GLY A 79 17.59 -2.75 26.24
CA GLY A 79 17.45 -2.99 24.81
C GLY A 79 17.02 -4.42 24.46
N VAL A 80 17.47 -5.43 25.21
CA VAL A 80 17.12 -6.85 24.96
C VAL A 80 15.64 -7.12 25.22
N SER A 81 15.09 -6.55 26.29
CA SER A 81 13.65 -6.66 26.59
C SER A 81 12.81 -5.97 25.50
N ARG A 82 13.28 -4.81 25.01
CA ARG A 82 12.65 -4.14 23.87
C ARG A 82 12.67 -5.02 22.65
N ASP A 83 13.82 -5.55 22.27
CA ASP A 83 14.01 -6.50 21.15
C ASP A 83 13.05 -7.69 21.23
N TYR A 84 12.85 -8.25 22.42
CA TYR A 84 11.94 -9.36 22.64
C TYR A 84 10.48 -8.98 22.35
N VAL A 85 10.05 -7.77 22.74
CA VAL A 85 8.70 -7.25 22.46
C VAL A 85 8.53 -6.95 20.96
N ARG A 86 9.45 -6.19 20.37
CA ARG A 86 9.33 -5.75 18.96
C ARG A 86 9.53 -6.89 17.96
N GLY A 87 10.34 -7.90 18.28
CA GLY A 87 10.64 -9.02 17.38
C GLY A 87 11.66 -8.70 16.28
N PHE A 88 12.02 -7.43 16.11
CA PHE A 88 12.94 -6.92 15.10
C PHE A 88 13.97 -5.97 15.71
N THR A 89 15.09 -5.71 15.06
CA THR A 89 15.87 -4.50 15.38
C THR A 89 15.07 -3.25 14.99
N THR A 90 15.45 -2.08 15.48
CA THR A 90 14.87 -0.79 15.05
C THR A 90 14.91 -0.60 13.53
N THR A 91 15.90 -1.20 12.87
CA THR A 91 16.13 -1.15 11.42
C THR A 91 15.48 -2.31 10.64
N GLY A 92 14.83 -3.25 11.33
CA GLY A 92 14.00 -4.26 10.70
C GLY A 92 14.57 -5.66 10.57
N GLN A 93 15.75 -5.96 11.11
CA GLN A 93 16.28 -7.32 11.12
C GLN A 93 15.48 -8.20 12.09
N ALA A 94 15.03 -9.38 11.67
CA ALA A 94 14.29 -10.28 12.53
C ALA A 94 15.17 -10.82 13.67
N LEU A 95 14.71 -10.67 14.90
CA LEU A 95 15.39 -11.16 16.11
C LEU A 95 14.61 -12.25 16.82
N ASN A 96 13.28 -12.12 16.87
CA ASN A 96 12.42 -13.05 17.60
C ASN A 96 11.09 -13.26 16.86
N SER A 97 10.97 -14.42 16.22
CA SER A 97 9.75 -14.84 15.51
C SER A 97 8.55 -15.13 16.43
N ASN A 98 8.78 -15.23 17.75
CA ASN A 98 7.71 -15.43 18.73
C ASN A 98 7.10 -14.11 19.24
N SER A 99 7.64 -12.97 18.84
CA SER A 99 7.02 -11.68 19.14
C SER A 99 5.62 -11.61 18.48
N PRO A 100 4.61 -11.09 19.19
CA PRO A 100 3.30 -10.88 18.60
C PRO A 100 3.31 -9.86 17.46
N ILE A 101 4.22 -8.87 17.49
CA ILE A 101 4.38 -7.92 16.39
C ILE A 101 4.88 -8.68 15.14
N TYR A 102 5.88 -9.55 15.31
CA TYR A 102 6.37 -10.41 14.24
C TYR A 102 5.26 -11.31 13.69
N GLN A 103 4.54 -12.03 14.57
CA GLN A 103 3.48 -12.95 14.15
C GLN A 103 2.31 -12.25 13.45
N ALA A 104 1.91 -11.08 13.94
CA ALA A 104 0.85 -10.29 13.31
C ALA A 104 1.25 -9.81 11.91
N MET A 105 2.48 -9.33 11.73
CA MET A 105 2.96 -8.92 10.41
C MET A 105 3.22 -10.10 9.48
N ALA A 106 3.69 -11.24 10.01
CA ALA A 106 3.88 -12.49 9.28
C ALA A 106 2.54 -13.05 8.77
N ALA A 107 1.50 -13.05 9.60
CA ALA A 107 0.15 -13.44 9.20
C ALA A 107 -0.41 -12.52 8.10
N GLY A 108 -0.07 -11.23 8.15
CA GLY A 108 -0.42 -10.26 7.12
C GLY A 108 0.46 -10.27 5.86
N HIS A 109 1.42 -11.19 5.76
CA HIS A 109 2.36 -11.30 4.64
C HIS A 109 3.15 -9.99 4.38
N LEU A 110 3.53 -9.29 5.45
CA LEU A 110 4.20 -7.98 5.39
C LEU A 110 5.73 -8.05 5.58
N LEU A 111 6.32 -9.25 5.63
CA LEU A 111 7.78 -9.41 5.78
C LEU A 111 8.45 -9.54 4.42
N SER A 112 9.78 -9.47 4.39
CA SER A 112 10.61 -9.50 3.19
C SER A 112 10.99 -10.91 2.71
N GLY A 113 10.82 -11.94 3.53
CA GLY A 113 11.17 -13.31 3.19
C GLY A 113 10.13 -14.02 2.30
N PRO A 114 10.25 -15.35 2.13
CA PRO A 114 9.43 -16.12 1.20
C PRO A 114 7.93 -15.89 1.44
N GLN A 115 7.22 -15.51 0.37
CA GLN A 115 5.78 -15.18 0.38
C GLN A 115 5.39 -14.04 1.34
N GLY A 116 6.36 -13.35 1.96
CA GLY A 116 6.14 -12.30 2.95
C GLY A 116 5.73 -12.79 4.34
N SER A 117 5.79 -14.10 4.62
CA SER A 117 5.36 -14.66 5.91
C SER A 117 6.50 -14.82 6.94
N SER A 118 7.73 -14.54 6.54
CA SER A 118 8.91 -14.70 7.39
C SER A 118 10.04 -13.75 6.97
N GLY A 119 11.09 -13.63 7.78
CA GLY A 119 12.27 -12.84 7.47
C GLY A 119 12.22 -11.42 8.03
N ASP A 120 12.99 -10.53 7.42
CA ASP A 120 13.13 -9.17 7.92
C ASP A 120 11.94 -8.31 7.56
N LEU A 121 11.76 -7.22 8.30
CA LEU A 121 10.91 -6.12 7.90
C LEU A 121 11.37 -5.55 6.54
N PRO A 122 10.44 -5.13 5.66
CA PRO A 122 10.80 -4.53 4.39
C PRO A 122 11.69 -3.30 4.58
N PRO A 123 12.60 -3.02 3.65
CA PRO A 123 13.40 -1.81 3.68
C PRO A 123 12.51 -0.56 3.92
N GLY A 124 12.95 0.34 4.81
CA GLY A 124 12.22 1.57 5.14
C GLY A 124 11.12 1.43 6.19
N SER A 125 10.83 0.22 6.66
CA SER A 125 9.97 0.01 7.82
C SER A 125 10.75 0.02 9.13
N THR A 126 10.14 0.54 10.19
CA THR A 126 10.74 0.58 11.52
C THR A 126 9.69 0.28 12.58
N VAL A 127 10.12 -0.40 13.64
CA VAL A 127 9.32 -0.67 14.83
C VAL A 127 10.06 -0.07 16.01
N SER A 128 9.39 0.85 16.70
CA SER A 128 9.97 1.57 17.84
C SER A 128 9.07 1.45 19.05
N ILE A 129 9.70 1.21 20.20
CA ILE A 129 9.07 1.18 21.51
C ILE A 129 9.38 2.51 22.20
N LEU A 130 8.33 3.29 22.42
CA LEU A 130 8.40 4.64 22.97
C LEU A 130 8.26 4.59 24.50
N PRO A 131 8.98 5.46 25.24
CA PRO A 131 9.84 6.54 24.72
C PRO A 131 11.29 6.13 24.41
N TRP A 132 11.72 4.90 24.74
CA TRP A 132 13.13 4.53 24.72
C TRP A 132 13.81 4.52 23.34
N ASP A 133 13.11 4.07 22.29
CA ASP A 133 13.67 4.03 20.94
C ASP A 133 13.56 5.38 20.21
N ASP A 134 12.71 6.30 20.68
CA ASP A 134 12.57 7.67 20.15
C ASP A 134 12.21 8.65 21.27
N GLY A 135 13.22 9.32 21.81
CA GLY A 135 13.11 10.28 22.91
C GLY A 135 12.50 11.62 22.51
N SER A 136 12.14 11.83 21.23
CA SER A 136 11.45 13.06 20.81
C SER A 136 9.97 13.08 21.25
N VAL A 137 9.43 11.92 21.65
CA VAL A 137 8.04 11.77 22.06
C VAL A 137 7.93 11.86 23.58
N THR A 138 7.39 12.97 24.08
CA THR A 138 7.09 13.14 25.50
C THR A 138 5.79 12.41 25.86
N MET A 139 5.88 11.39 26.71
CA MET A 139 4.72 10.63 27.21
C MET A 139 4.58 10.82 28.73
N PRO A 140 3.36 10.71 29.30
CA PRO A 140 3.17 10.68 30.74
C PRO A 140 3.97 9.54 31.39
N ALA A 141 4.43 9.74 32.62
CA ALA A 141 5.18 8.71 33.35
C ALA A 141 4.39 7.39 33.43
N GLY A 142 5.07 6.27 33.22
CA GLY A 142 4.45 4.93 33.20
C GLY A 142 3.69 4.59 31.91
N THR A 143 3.76 5.42 30.88
CA THR A 143 3.14 5.16 29.58
C THR A 143 4.15 4.56 28.60
N VAL A 144 3.74 3.52 27.89
CA VAL A 144 4.54 2.88 26.84
C VAL A 144 3.80 2.96 25.52
N GLY A 145 4.51 3.30 24.45
CA GLY A 145 3.96 3.32 23.10
C GLY A 145 4.64 2.31 22.20
N VAL A 146 3.89 1.77 21.25
CA VAL A 146 4.46 1.07 20.09
C VAL A 146 4.14 1.90 18.86
N ARG A 147 5.16 2.15 18.04
CA ARG A 147 5.03 2.81 16.74
C ARG A 147 5.58 1.89 15.67
N ILE A 148 4.75 1.64 14.67
CA ILE A 148 5.15 0.92 13.46
C ILE A 148 5.04 1.88 12.28
N GLN A 149 6.14 1.99 11.55
CA GLN A 149 6.27 2.73 10.32
C GLN A 149 6.47 1.72 9.20
N TYR A 150 5.58 1.73 8.21
CA TYR A 150 5.63 0.78 7.10
C TYR A 150 5.47 1.52 5.77
N PRO A 151 6.41 1.35 4.82
CA PRO A 151 6.33 2.01 3.53
C PRO A 151 5.32 1.27 2.63
N PHE A 152 4.45 2.05 1.96
CA PHE A 152 3.63 1.49 0.90
C PHE A 152 4.45 1.39 -0.40
N VAL A 153 4.38 0.25 -1.08
CA VAL A 153 5.02 0.04 -2.38
C VAL A 153 3.98 -0.38 -3.42
N PHE A 154 3.98 0.33 -4.54
CA PHE A 154 3.12 0.02 -5.69
C PHE A 154 3.60 -1.26 -6.38
N ILE A 155 2.65 -2.04 -6.90
CA ILE A 155 2.94 -3.27 -7.64
C ILE A 155 3.54 -2.85 -9.00
N GLY A 156 4.74 -3.34 -9.32
CA GLY A 156 5.36 -3.13 -10.63
C GLY A 156 6.18 -1.84 -10.75
N SER A 157 7.11 -1.58 -9.83
CA SER A 157 8.10 -0.50 -9.99
C SER A 157 8.73 -0.56 -11.39
N ALA A 158 8.54 0.50 -12.19
CA ALA A 158 8.84 0.53 -13.63
C ALA A 158 10.34 0.43 -13.98
N PHE A 159 11.23 0.34 -12.99
CA PHE A 159 12.68 0.32 -13.17
C PHE A 159 13.30 -0.87 -12.42
N PRO A 160 13.69 -1.93 -13.13
CA PRO A 160 14.49 -3.00 -12.54
C PRO A 160 15.90 -2.46 -12.31
N GLY A 161 16.37 -2.42 -11.05
CA GLY A 161 17.81 -2.22 -10.78
C GLY A 161 18.20 -1.26 -9.67
N ASN A 162 17.29 -0.63 -8.94
CA ASN A 162 17.68 0.06 -7.71
C ASN A 162 16.53 0.03 -6.71
N GLN A 163 16.48 -1.04 -5.90
CA GLN A 163 15.62 -1.13 -4.72
C GLN A 163 16.14 -0.12 -3.69
N SER A 164 15.88 1.16 -3.92
CA SER A 164 15.98 2.13 -2.83
C SER A 164 14.98 1.67 -1.76
N PRO A 165 15.37 1.65 -0.47
CA PRO A 165 14.55 1.20 0.66
C PRO A 165 13.18 1.89 0.84
N ARG A 166 12.85 2.80 -0.05
CA ARG A 166 11.65 3.63 -0.06
C ARG A 166 11.12 3.45 -1.46
N GLY A 167 9.90 2.97 -1.62
CA GLY A 167 9.21 2.97 -2.91
C GLY A 167 8.96 4.41 -3.36
N GLN A 168 10.02 5.12 -3.74
CA GLN A 168 9.97 6.47 -4.26
C GLN A 168 9.78 6.36 -5.77
N MET A 169 8.63 6.85 -6.23
CA MET A 169 8.47 7.22 -7.63
C MET A 169 9.41 8.39 -7.87
N ASN A 170 10.48 8.17 -8.64
CA ASN A 170 11.42 9.21 -9.05
C ASN A 170 11.15 9.52 -10.52
N VAL A 171 11.01 10.81 -10.87
CA VAL A 171 11.02 11.23 -12.27
C VAL A 171 12.48 11.30 -12.71
N TRP A 172 12.82 10.61 -13.80
CA TRP A 172 14.17 10.67 -14.36
C TRP A 172 14.40 12.05 -14.99
N MET A 173 15.39 12.78 -14.49
CA MET A 173 15.68 14.17 -14.90
C MET A 173 16.87 14.30 -15.86
N GLY A 174 17.37 13.18 -16.40
CA GLY A 174 18.55 13.17 -17.24
C GLY A 174 19.82 12.69 -16.52
N PRO A 175 20.91 12.50 -17.27
CA PRO A 175 22.19 12.07 -16.71
C PRO A 175 22.73 13.11 -15.72
N GLY A 176 22.92 12.71 -14.45
CA GLY A 176 23.57 13.54 -13.43
C GLY A 176 22.66 14.45 -12.59
N GLY A 177 21.34 14.45 -12.81
CA GLY A 177 20.39 15.17 -11.94
C GLY A 177 20.03 14.35 -10.68
N PRO A 178 20.00 14.95 -9.47
CA PRO A 178 19.50 14.25 -8.29
C PRO A 178 17.99 13.96 -8.47
N PRO A 179 17.51 12.74 -8.14
CA PRO A 179 16.10 12.41 -8.26
C PRO A 179 15.26 13.28 -7.31
N VAL A 180 14.15 13.84 -7.81
CA VAL A 180 13.16 14.52 -6.95
C VAL A 180 12.18 13.46 -6.44
N PRO A 181 12.15 13.19 -5.13
CA PRO A 181 11.23 12.23 -4.54
C PRO A 181 9.83 12.84 -4.41
N PHE A 182 8.79 12.10 -4.80
CA PHE A 182 7.42 12.43 -4.42
C PHE A 182 7.05 11.83 -3.06
N LEU A 183 6.03 12.42 -2.43
CA LEU A 183 5.44 12.13 -1.11
C LEU A 183 5.79 10.74 -0.54
N ASP A 184 6.52 10.73 0.59
CA ASP A 184 6.61 9.59 1.49
C ASP A 184 5.20 9.26 2.03
N THR A 185 4.43 8.41 1.35
CA THR A 185 3.22 7.84 1.94
C THR A 185 3.61 6.70 2.86
N VAL A 186 4.23 7.07 3.98
CA VAL A 186 4.49 6.17 5.08
C VAL A 186 3.16 5.89 5.78
N ILE A 187 2.81 4.62 5.89
CA ILE A 187 1.76 4.20 6.81
C ILE A 187 2.39 4.19 8.20
N THR A 188 2.12 5.24 8.97
CA THR A 188 2.47 5.29 10.41
C THR A 188 1.24 4.93 11.22
N GLU A 189 1.40 4.05 12.20
CA GLU A 189 0.42 3.79 13.25
C GLU A 189 1.10 3.81 14.62
N GLN A 190 0.38 4.30 15.62
CA GLN A 190 0.83 4.38 17.01
C GLN A 190 -0.29 3.88 17.92
N ALA A 191 0.05 3.03 18.87
CA ALA A 191 -0.83 2.71 19.99
C ALA A 191 -0.05 2.85 21.28
N VAL A 192 -0.78 3.25 22.31
CA VAL A 192 -0.24 3.64 23.61
C VAL A 192 -0.97 2.82 24.65
N ALA A 193 -0.23 2.31 25.62
CA ALA A 193 -0.78 1.55 26.73
C ALA A 193 -0.01 1.85 28.04
N THR A 194 -0.68 1.73 29.17
CA THR A 194 -0.14 2.04 30.50
C THR A 194 0.57 0.82 31.09
N GLN A 195 1.80 0.98 31.56
CA GLN A 195 2.59 -0.09 32.17
C GLN A 195 2.17 -0.31 33.63
N GLU A 196 1.93 -1.56 34.01
CA GLU A 196 1.67 -1.93 35.40
C GLU A 196 3.01 -2.19 36.11
N VAL A 197 3.40 -1.28 37.01
CA VAL A 197 4.61 -1.43 37.83
C VAL A 197 4.25 -2.31 39.03
N VAL A 198 4.62 -3.59 38.97
CA VAL A 198 4.54 -4.49 40.12
C VAL A 198 5.77 -4.24 41.00
N TYR A 199 5.52 -3.79 42.24
CA TYR A 199 6.55 -3.56 43.27
C TYR A 199 7.08 -4.85 43.87
#